data_AF-A0A938RHF5-F1
#
_entry.id   AF-A0A938RHF5-F1
#
_cell.length_a   1.000
_cell.length_b   1.000
_cell.length_c   1.000
_cell.angle_alpha   90.00
_cell.angle_beta   90.00
_cell.angle_gamma   90.00
#
_symmetry.space_group_name_H-M   'P 1'
#
loop_
_entity.id
_entity.type
_entity.pdbx_description
1 polymer ?
#
loop_
_entity_poly.entity_id
_entity_poly.type
_entity_poly.pdbx_seq_one_letter_code
_entity_poly.pdbx_strand_id
1 'polypeptide(L)' 'MKKPVYTTRFRKDLKRMLSRGADAESMKAVMEDLIEGKPLAMKHRENFLTGNFRDRRECHIAPDWLLIYQLDAELT' A
#
# COMPACT_ATOMS: atom_id res chain seq x y z
N MET A 1 12.98 10.89 1.03
CA MET A 1 12.06 10.31 0.03
C MET A 1 12.51 8.89 -0.27
N LYS A 2 11.65 7.91 -0.03
CA LYS A 2 11.88 6.49 -0.33
C LYS A 2 11.72 6.26 -1.83
N LYS A 3 12.43 5.26 -2.38
CA LYS A 3 12.28 4.86 -3.78
C LYS A 3 11.27 3.71 -3.86
N PRO A 4 10.09 3.89 -4.49
CA PRO A 4 9.12 2.82 -4.58
C PRO A 4 9.58 1.74 -5.57
N VAL A 5 9.41 0.48 -5.17
CA VAL A 5 9.62 -0.69 -6.03
C VAL A 5 8.29 -1.42 -6.17
N TYR A 6 7.87 -1.65 -7.42
CA TYR A 6 6.56 -2.22 -7.72
C TYR A 6 6.70 -3.63 -8.25
N THR A 7 5.97 -4.57 -7.67
CA THR A 7 5.88 -5.95 -8.21
C THR A 7 5.04 -5.99 -9.49
N THR A 8 5.21 -7.03 -10.29
CA THR A 8 4.35 -7.27 -11.46
C THR A 8 2.89 -7.50 -11.05
N ARG A 9 2.67 -8.15 -9.90
CA ARG A 9 1.34 -8.33 -9.29
C ARG A 9 0.69 -7.00 -8.94
N PHE A 10 1.40 -6.10 -8.26
CA PHE A 10 0.91 -4.77 -7.92
C PHE A 10 0.43 -4.01 -9.16
N ARG A 11 1.21 -4.01 -10.25
CA ARG A 11 0.82 -3.33 -11.49
C ARG A 11 -0.46 -3.89 -12.11
N LYS A 12 -0.67 -5.20 -12.04
CA LYS A 12 -1.90 -5.85 -12.53
C LYS A 12 -3.10 -5.53 -11.64
N ASP A 13 -2.91 -5.58 -10.33
CA ASP A 13 -3.96 -5.31 -9.34
C ASP A 13 -4.39 -3.84 -9.36
N LEU A 14 -3.45 -2.90 -9.51
CA LEU A 14 -3.74 -1.47 -9.67
C LEU A 14 -4.62 -1.22 -10.91
N LYS A 15 -4.28 -1.81 -12.06
CA LYS A 15 -5.10 -1.67 -13.28
C LYS A 15 -6.51 -2.22 -13.07
N ARG A 16 -6.64 -3.38 -12.42
CA ARG A 16 -7.94 -4.01 -12.12
C ARG A 16 -8.77 -3.18 -11.13
N MET A 17 -8.12 -2.60 -10.13
CA MET A 17 -8.76 -1.73 -9.15
C MET A 17 -9.35 -0.49 -9.85
N LEU A 18 -8.55 0.20 -10.66
CA LEU A 18 -8.98 1.37 -11.43
C LEU A 18 -10.09 1.03 -12.41
N SER A 19 -10.01 -0.10 -13.11
CA SER A 19 -11.06 -0.54 -14.04
C SER A 19 -12.38 -0.89 -13.35
N ARG A 20 -12.39 -1.08 -12.03
CA ARG A 20 -13.58 -1.32 -11.21
C ARG A 20 -14.14 -0.04 -10.58
N GLY A 21 -13.62 1.12 -10.97
CA GLY A 21 -14.12 2.43 -10.51
C GLY A 21 -13.59 2.86 -9.14
N ALA A 22 -12.49 2.27 -8.66
CA ALA A 22 -11.85 2.75 -7.45
C ALA A 22 -11.27 4.15 -7.65
N ASP A 23 -11.27 4.94 -6.58
CA ASP A 23 -10.70 6.28 -6.58
C ASP A 23 -9.16 6.23 -6.67
N ALA A 24 -8.62 6.77 -7.76
CA ALA A 24 -7.20 6.84 -8.02
C ALA A 24 -6.48 7.81 -7.07
N GLU A 25 -7.15 8.89 -6.66
CA GLU A 25 -6.54 9.93 -5.82
C GLU A 25 -6.33 9.42 -4.39
N SER A 26 -7.28 8.67 -3.84
CA SER A 26 -7.11 7.99 -2.54
C SER A 26 -5.90 7.06 -2.51
N MET A 27 -5.68 6.28 -3.57
CA MET A 27 -4.49 5.42 -3.68
C MET A 27 -3.20 6.25 -3.77
N LYS A 28 -3.22 7.29 -4.61
CA LYS A 28 -2.07 8.17 -4.81
C LYS A 28 -1.63 8.86 -3.52
N ALA A 29 -2.58 9.41 -2.76
CA ALA A 29 -2.30 10.08 -1.49
C ALA A 29 -1.59 9.15 -0.48
N VAL A 30 -2.08 7.91 -0.33
CA VAL A 30 -1.45 6.92 0.56
C VAL A 30 -0.05 6.55 0.07
N MET A 31 0.15 6.39 -1.24
CA MET A 31 1.48 6.12 -1.80
C MET A 31 2.46 7.28 -1.57
N GLU A 32 2.00 8.52 -1.72
CA GLU A 32 2.80 9.73 -1.47
C GLU A 32 3.26 9.79 -0.02
N ASP A 33 2.36 9.58 0.94
CA ASP A 33 2.72 9.53 2.37
C ASP A 33 3.79 8.47 2.66
N LEU A 34 3.65 7.26 2.09
CA LEU A 34 4.64 6.18 2.25
C LEU A 34 6.00 6.53 1.65
N ILE A 35 6.00 7.12 0.45
CA ILE A 35 7.20 7.57 -0.28
C ILE A 35 7.89 8.69 0.49
N GLU A 36 7.15 9.63 1.06
CA GLU A 36 7.70 10.70 1.88
C GLU A 36 8.14 10.21 3.26
N GLY A 37 7.63 9.06 3.71
CA GLY A 37 7.87 8.51 5.04
C GLY A 37 7.07 9.20 6.13
N LYS A 38 5.92 9.75 5.75
CA LYS A 38 4.92 10.24 6.68
C LYS A 38 4.15 9.06 7.28
N PRO A 39 3.69 9.20 8.53
CA PRO A 39 2.77 8.22 9.11
C PRO A 39 1.44 8.24 8.34
N LEU A 40 0.86 7.06 8.12
CA LEU A 40 -0.49 6.96 7.56
C LEU A 40 -1.53 7.42 8.57
N ALA A 41 -2.57 8.11 8.11
CA ALA A 41 -3.70 8.46 8.95
C ALA A 41 -4.37 7.20 9.55
N MET A 42 -4.83 7.27 10.80
CA MET A 42 -5.45 6.14 11.52
C MET A 42 -6.58 5.44 10.76
N LYS A 43 -7.30 6.18 9.91
CA LYS A 43 -8.38 5.65 9.05
C LYS A 43 -7.92 4.50 8.13
N HIS A 44 -6.63 4.46 7.80
CA HIS A 44 -6.06 3.45 6.91
C HIS A 44 -5.76 2.12 7.61
N ARG A 45 -5.94 2.01 8.94
CA ARG A 45 -5.85 0.76 9.72
C ARG A 45 -4.63 -0.10 9.32
N GLU A 46 -3.44 0.45 9.52
CA GLU A 46 -2.20 -0.27 9.21
C GLU A 46 -2.08 -1.52 10.10
N ASN A 47 -1.86 -2.69 9.49
CA ASN A 47 -1.68 -3.96 10.18
C ASN A 47 -0.44 -4.70 9.66
N PHE A 48 0.24 -5.42 10.56
CA PHE A 48 1.29 -6.36 10.16
C PHE A 48 0.67 -7.67 9.68
N LEU A 49 1.13 -8.17 8.54
CA LEU A 49 0.71 -9.43 7.99
C LEU A 49 1.57 -10.60 8.51
N THR A 50 0.97 -11.78 8.53
CA THR A 50 1.60 -13.03 8.95
C THR A 50 1.61 -14.06 7.82
N GLY A 51 2.23 -15.22 8.05
CA GLY A 51 2.29 -16.31 7.07
C GLY A 51 3.08 -15.95 5.80
N ASN A 52 2.48 -16.17 4.63
CA ASN A 52 3.12 -15.91 3.32
C ASN A 52 3.44 -14.43 3.07
N PHE A 53 2.88 -13.52 3.88
CA PHE A 53 3.14 -12.09 3.82
C PHE A 53 3.84 -11.58 5.09
N ARG A 54 4.59 -12.46 5.78
CA ARG A 54 5.46 -12.06 6.88
C ARG A 54 6.35 -10.87 6.46
N ASP A 55 6.56 -9.94 7.39
CA ASP A 55 7.34 -8.70 7.22
C ASP A 55 6.73 -7.69 6.23
N ARG A 56 5.45 -7.87 5.88
CA ARG A 56 4.68 -6.91 5.11
C ARG A 56 3.61 -6.27 5.99
N ARG A 57 3.20 -5.09 5.55
CA ARG A 57 2.11 -4.33 6.14
C ARG A 57 0.97 -4.24 5.14
N GLU A 58 -0.25 -4.17 5.65
CA GLU A 58 -1.40 -3.78 4.86
C GLU A 58 -2.04 -2.51 5.41
N CYS A 59 -2.64 -1.72 4.54
CA CYS A 59 -3.52 -0.62 4.91
C CYS A 59 -4.73 -0.55 3.97
N HIS A 60 -5.85 -0.06 4.48
CA HIS A 60 -7.07 0.15 3.72
C HIS A 60 -7.01 1.48 2.98
N ILE A 61 -7.14 1.43 1.65
CA ILE A 61 -7.42 2.60 0.81
C ILE A 61 -8.92 2.93 0.85
N ALA A 62 -9.75 1.88 0.86
CA ALA A 62 -11.21 1.91 0.98
C ALA A 62 -11.68 0.58 1.61
N PRO A 63 -12.99 0.41 1.94
CA PRO A 63 -13.48 -0.81 2.59
C PRO A 63 -13.05 -2.11 1.89
N ASP A 64 -13.16 -2.16 0.55
CA ASP A 64 -12.83 -3.34 -0.26
C ASP A 64 -11.44 -3.28 -0.92
N TRP A 65 -10.66 -2.23 -0.66
CA TRP A 65 -9.37 -2.01 -1.31
C TRP A 65 -8.27 -1.83 -0.28
N LEU A 66 -7.33 -2.78 -0.27
CA LEU A 66 -6.15 -2.76 0.58
C LEU A 66 -4.87 -2.66 -0.24
N LEU A 67 -3.88 -1.97 0.32
CA LEU A 67 -2.53 -1.89 -0.20
C LEU A 67 -1.62 -2.73 0.71
N ILE A 68 -0.93 -3.71 0.12
CA ILE A 68 0.13 -4.46 0.80
C ILE A 68 1.48 -3.86 0.39
N TYR A 69 2.30 -3.50 1.36
CA TYR A 69 3.62 -2.91 1.14
C TYR A 69 4.65 -3.40 2.17
N GLN A 70 5.90 -3.02 1.95
CA GLN A 70 7.03 -3.27 2.83
C GLN A 70 7.95 -2.05 2.78
N LEU A 71 8.60 -1.73 3.90
CA LEU A 71 9.58 -0.64 3.98
C LEU A 71 10.96 -1.25 4.22
N ASP A 72 11.91 -1.00 3.31
CA ASP A 72 13.26 -1.61 3.38
C ASP A 72 14.03 -1.25 4.66
N ALA A 73 13.74 -0.10 5.29
CA ALA A 73 14.38 0.28 6.54
C ALA A 73 14.02 -0.63 7.73
N GLU A 74 13.09 -1.58 7.54
CA GLU A 74 12.68 -2.58 8.52
C GLU A 74 13.25 -3.98 8.24
N LEU A 75 13.99 -4.15 7.14
CA LEU A 75 14.78 -5.35 6.88
C LEU A 75 16.12 -5.19 7.62
N THR A 76 16.23 -5.91 8.74
CA THR A 76 17.46 -5.97 9.55
C THR A 76 18.48 -6.90 8.90
#